data_AF-A0A973TWP0-F1
#
_entry.id   AF-A0A973TWP0-F1
#
_cell.length_a   1.000
_cell.length_b   1.000
_cell.length_c   1.000
_cell.angle_alpha   90.00
_cell.angle_beta   90.00
_cell.angle_gamma   90.00
#
_symmetry.space_group_name_H-M   'P 1'
#
loop_
_entity.id
_entity.type
_entity.pdbx_description
1 polymer ?
#
loop_
_entity_poly.entity_id
_entity_poly.type
_entity_poly.pdbx_seq_one_letter_code
_entity_poly.pdbx_strand_id
1 'polypeptide(L)'
;MPHGGSGQAWLIDAHGWAPGLPDPRPVALPRVDMGALTVEEGDSGTRTVRFPVTVTGDGTGSVRVFVQDEDGRAYTERLVAIEPGQHEVVVPVQVTGNTRWSFDAKRVVQAKVVRGAVVGHYTDRLVVPNDDPEPTLVVTPVADSVSEGGTLVWRVTLSSPTDSNYTVTGKPIAPDGVELSTTDVDETWFRQRVYQEDPLPSRPLSTTGVQVTAYFMRGEVTKEVSVLTVVDAEAEPAERIRFDLSSLRPDSPRVSAYGTVTDAAP
;
A
#
# COMPACT_ATOMS: atom_id res chain seq x y z
N MET A 1 52.79 -32.90 9.73
CA MET A 1 53.38 -33.53 10.93
C MET A 1 54.85 -33.14 11.01
N PRO A 2 55.37 -32.60 12.11
CA PRO A 2 56.80 -32.31 12.26
C PRO A 2 57.60 -33.61 12.44
N HIS A 3 58.84 -33.69 11.94
CA HIS A 3 59.68 -34.90 11.92
C HIS A 3 61.09 -34.61 12.48
N GLY A 4 61.20 -34.16 13.73
CA GLY A 4 62.49 -33.88 14.38
C GLY A 4 62.59 -34.54 15.76
N GLY A 5 63.69 -35.27 16.01
CA GLY A 5 63.90 -36.17 17.15
C GLY A 5 64.16 -35.54 18.53
N SER A 6 63.83 -34.26 18.73
CA SER A 6 63.84 -33.65 20.07
C SER A 6 62.92 -32.44 20.13
N GLY A 7 61.75 -32.63 20.74
CA GLY A 7 60.83 -31.56 21.13
C GLY A 7 59.88 -32.11 22.18
N GLN A 8 59.72 -31.40 23.30
CA GLN A 8 58.71 -31.74 24.29
C GLN A 8 57.39 -31.07 23.89
N ALA A 9 56.33 -31.86 23.76
CA ALA A 9 54.96 -31.36 23.67
C ALA A 9 54.26 -31.66 24.99
N TRP A 10 53.56 -30.66 25.52
CA TRP A 10 52.70 -30.83 26.69
C TRP A 10 51.26 -30.97 26.20
N LEU A 11 50.66 -32.15 26.40
CA LEU A 11 49.22 -32.34 26.27
C LEU A 11 48.61 -32.09 27.64
N ILE A 12 47.86 -31.00 27.77
CA ILE A 12 47.05 -30.75 28.96
C ILE A 12 45.63 -31.21 28.63
N ASP A 13 45.25 -32.38 29.13
CA ASP A 13 43.87 -32.83 29.09
C ASP A 13 43.12 -32.27 30.30
N ALA A 14 42.36 -31.20 30.08
CA ALA A 14 41.54 -30.57 31.12
C ALA A 14 40.29 -31.40 31.48
N HIS A 15 39.97 -32.49 30.75
CA HIS A 15 38.86 -33.37 31.07
C HIS A 15 39.06 -34.13 32.40
N GLY A 16 40.32 -34.30 32.84
CA GLY A 16 40.65 -35.16 33.98
C GLY A 16 40.46 -34.55 35.38
N TRP A 17 40.26 -33.24 35.52
CA TRP A 17 40.26 -32.59 36.86
C TRP A 17 38.91 -32.70 37.59
N ALA A 18 37.80 -32.73 36.84
CA ALA A 18 36.47 -33.05 37.36
C ALA A 18 35.59 -33.52 36.18
N PRO A 19 35.02 -34.73 36.20
CA PRO A 19 34.08 -35.14 35.16
C PRO A 19 32.82 -34.26 35.22
N GLY A 20 32.53 -33.57 34.12
CA GLY A 20 31.32 -32.78 33.94
C GLY A 20 31.60 -31.33 33.53
N LEU A 21 30.70 -30.76 32.70
CA LEU A 21 30.63 -29.31 32.57
C LEU A 21 30.22 -28.73 33.93
N PRO A 22 30.77 -27.58 34.37
CA PRO A 22 30.23 -26.86 35.52
C PRO A 22 28.72 -26.71 35.36
N ASP A 23 27.95 -26.92 36.43
CA ASP A 23 26.49 -26.82 36.39
C ASP A 23 26.10 -25.52 35.68
N PRO A 24 25.53 -25.59 34.46
CA PRO A 24 25.13 -24.41 33.72
C PRO A 24 23.85 -23.94 34.38
N ARG A 25 23.96 -23.31 35.57
CA ARG A 25 22.84 -22.76 36.33
C ARG A 25 21.94 -22.01 35.35
N PRO A 26 20.75 -22.53 35.03
CA PRO A 26 19.93 -21.96 33.99
C PRO A 26 19.63 -20.51 34.35
N VAL A 27 20.09 -19.58 33.52
CA VAL A 27 19.76 -18.17 33.69
C VAL A 27 18.39 -17.97 33.06
N ALA A 28 17.41 -17.58 33.88
CA ALA A 28 16.12 -17.15 33.37
C ALA A 28 16.33 -15.86 32.56
N LEU A 29 16.34 -15.97 31.23
CA LEU A 29 16.47 -14.82 30.35
C LEU A 29 15.14 -14.07 30.30
N PRO A 30 15.13 -12.73 30.44
CA PRO A 30 13.94 -11.96 30.17
C PRO A 30 13.52 -12.15 28.71
N ARG A 31 12.22 -12.37 28.50
CA ARG A 31 11.58 -12.47 27.19
C ARG A 31 10.95 -11.13 26.84
N VAL A 32 11.26 -10.60 25.67
CA VAL A 32 10.68 -9.38 25.12
C VAL A 32 9.67 -9.72 24.04
N ASP A 33 8.50 -9.09 24.10
CA ASP A 33 7.44 -9.21 23.11
C ASP A 33 6.98 -7.81 22.67
N MET A 34 7.02 -7.54 21.36
CA MET A 34 6.42 -6.32 20.78
C MET A 34 4.89 -6.40 20.91
N GLY A 35 4.25 -5.36 21.44
CA GLY A 35 2.78 -5.26 21.43
C GLY A 35 2.27 -4.60 20.15
N ALA A 36 0.96 -4.43 20.01
CA ALA A 36 0.34 -3.63 18.95
C ALA A 36 -0.25 -2.35 19.53
N LEU A 37 -0.38 -1.31 18.70
CA LEU A 37 -1.01 -0.06 19.11
C LEU A 37 -1.80 0.56 17.95
N THR A 38 -3.01 1.01 18.25
CA THR A 38 -3.81 1.85 17.35
C THR A 38 -4.03 3.21 18.00
N VAL A 39 -3.81 4.29 17.27
CA VAL A 39 -4.00 5.66 17.75
C VAL A 39 -4.61 6.53 16.67
N GLU A 40 -5.44 7.50 17.04
CA GLU A 40 -5.99 8.48 16.09
C GLU A 40 -4.88 9.35 15.44
N GLU A 41 -5.09 9.77 14.20
CA GLU A 41 -4.19 10.70 13.50
C GLU A 41 -4.31 12.12 14.10
N GLY A 42 -5.54 12.65 14.08
CA GLY A 42 -5.89 14.00 14.48
C GLY A 42 -5.51 15.06 13.43
N ASP A 43 -6.08 16.25 13.57
CA ASP A 43 -6.05 17.25 12.50
C ASP A 43 -4.74 18.06 12.37
N SER A 44 -3.83 17.98 13.36
CA SER A 44 -2.62 18.82 13.35
C SER A 44 -1.53 18.38 14.33
N GLY A 45 -0.32 18.91 14.07
CA GLY A 45 0.82 18.81 14.98
C GLY A 45 1.50 17.44 14.94
N THR A 46 2.47 17.24 15.84
CA THR A 46 3.17 15.96 15.98
C THR A 46 3.20 15.59 17.43
N ARG A 47 2.77 14.36 17.74
CA ARG A 47 2.71 13.82 19.09
C ARG A 47 3.51 12.53 19.19
N THR A 48 4.14 12.35 20.34
CA THR A 48 4.82 11.10 20.64
C THR A 48 3.87 10.12 21.31
N VAL A 49 3.63 8.99 20.67
CA VAL A 49 2.87 7.87 21.23
C VAL A 49 3.81 6.83 21.84
N ARG A 50 3.28 6.06 22.78
CA ARG A 50 4.03 5.10 23.59
C ARG A 50 3.73 3.70 23.11
N PHE A 51 4.57 3.17 22.23
CA PHE A 51 4.39 1.81 21.72
C PHE A 51 4.72 0.78 22.80
N PRO A 52 3.80 -0.15 23.11
CA PRO A 52 3.94 -1.08 24.22
C PRO A 52 4.90 -2.22 23.89
N VAL A 53 5.79 -2.52 24.83
CA VAL A 53 6.68 -3.68 24.79
C VAL A 53 6.61 -4.38 26.14
N THR A 54 6.23 -5.65 26.13
CA THR A 54 6.11 -6.46 27.34
C THR A 54 7.40 -7.23 27.59
N VAL A 55 7.80 -7.32 28.85
CA VAL A 55 8.94 -8.11 29.29
C VAL A 55 8.49 -9.12 30.34
N THR A 56 8.75 -10.40 30.09
CA THR A 56 8.48 -11.50 31.04
C THR A 56 9.78 -12.02 31.64
N GLY A 57 9.82 -12.19 32.96
CA GLY A 57 11.00 -12.60 33.72
C GLY A 57 11.78 -11.42 34.31
N ASP A 58 12.62 -11.70 35.31
CA ASP A 58 13.28 -10.68 36.14
C ASP A 58 14.78 -10.51 35.85
N GLY A 59 15.27 -11.16 34.80
CA GLY A 59 16.68 -11.08 34.41
C GLY A 59 17.04 -9.75 33.73
N THR A 60 18.33 -9.56 33.46
CA THR A 60 18.85 -8.38 32.75
C THR A 60 19.22 -8.73 31.33
N GLY A 61 19.06 -7.76 30.41
CA GLY A 61 19.38 -7.98 29.01
C GLY A 61 19.37 -6.70 28.21
N SER A 62 19.51 -6.83 26.90
CA SER A 62 19.29 -5.71 25.99
C SER A 62 18.82 -6.18 24.62
N VAL A 63 17.95 -5.36 24.02
CA VAL A 63 17.43 -5.53 22.68
C VAL A 63 17.64 -4.25 21.89
N ARG A 64 17.78 -4.36 20.58
CA ARG A 64 17.73 -3.23 19.66
C ARG A 64 16.34 -3.22 19.03
N VAL A 65 15.63 -2.10 19.20
CA VAL A 65 14.32 -1.87 18.61
C VAL A 65 14.47 -1.02 17.36
N PHE A 66 13.74 -1.37 16.31
CA PHE A 66 13.68 -0.65 15.04
C PHE A 66 12.25 -0.16 14.83
N VAL A 67 12.09 1.14 14.61
CA VAL A 67 10.78 1.76 14.33
C VAL A 67 10.81 2.27 12.90
N GLN A 68 9.88 1.78 12.08
CA GLN A 68 9.72 2.27 10.71
C GLN A 68 9.26 3.73 10.72
N ASP A 69 9.80 4.53 9.81
CA ASP A 69 9.33 5.89 9.59
C ASP A 69 7.92 5.91 8.94
N GLU A 70 7.37 7.11 8.81
CA GLU A 70 6.02 7.33 8.29
C GLU A 70 5.89 6.95 6.82
N ASP A 71 6.89 7.27 6.00
CA ASP A 71 6.93 6.96 4.58
C ASP A 71 7.23 5.48 4.28
N GLY A 72 7.55 4.68 5.31
CA GLY A 72 7.83 3.26 5.22
C GLY A 72 9.20 2.92 4.63
N ARG A 73 10.11 3.89 4.49
CA ARG A 73 11.37 3.75 3.73
C ARG A 73 12.60 3.55 4.60
N ALA A 74 12.54 3.95 5.87
CA ALA A 74 13.67 3.87 6.79
C ALA A 74 13.25 3.34 8.16
N TYR A 75 14.26 2.93 8.93
CA TYR A 75 14.09 2.55 10.33
C TYR A 75 14.99 3.41 11.21
N THR A 76 14.42 3.91 12.31
CA THR A 76 15.21 4.45 13.42
C THR A 76 15.48 3.32 14.40
N GLU A 77 16.73 3.19 14.86
CA GLU A 77 17.10 2.19 15.86
C GLU A 77 17.27 2.77 17.27
N ARG A 78 16.99 1.95 18.27
CA ARG A 78 17.20 2.28 19.69
C ARG A 78 17.70 1.05 20.44
N LEU A 79 18.78 1.21 21.19
CA LEU A 79 19.19 0.21 22.18
C LEU A 79 18.33 0.37 23.44
N VAL A 80 17.72 -0.73 23.87
CA VAL A 80 16.90 -0.84 25.09
C VAL A 80 17.61 -1.79 26.04
N ALA A 81 17.95 -1.30 27.23
CA ALA A 81 18.33 -2.13 28.36
C ALA A 81 17.08 -2.63 29.08
N ILE A 82 17.14 -3.88 29.54
CA ILE A 82 16.13 -4.51 30.39
C ILE A 82 16.73 -4.59 31.77
N GLU A 83 16.13 -3.86 32.71
CA GLU A 83 16.51 -3.86 34.11
C GLU A 83 15.81 -4.99 34.87
N PRO A 84 16.36 -5.46 36.01
CA PRO A 84 15.71 -6.48 36.82
C PRO A 84 14.30 -6.05 37.26
N GLY A 85 13.33 -6.96 37.12
CA GLY A 85 11.92 -6.69 37.47
C GLY A 85 11.21 -5.67 36.56
N GLN A 86 11.84 -5.26 35.45
CA GLN A 86 11.19 -4.41 34.46
C GLN A 86 10.30 -5.27 33.56
N HIS A 87 8.98 -5.09 33.67
CA HIS A 87 8.00 -5.82 32.89
C HIS A 87 7.42 -5.04 31.70
N GLU A 88 7.74 -3.75 31.59
CA GLU A 88 7.28 -2.89 30.51
C GLU A 88 8.41 -1.99 30.01
N VAL A 89 8.50 -1.87 28.68
CA VAL A 89 9.35 -0.91 27.99
C VAL A 89 8.46 -0.06 27.09
N VAL A 90 8.70 1.25 27.08
CA VAL A 90 8.01 2.17 26.18
C VAL A 90 8.94 2.61 25.05
N VAL A 91 8.50 2.38 23.82
CA VAL A 91 9.18 2.85 22.61
C VAL A 91 8.44 4.09 22.10
N PRO A 92 9.04 5.29 22.13
CA PRO A 92 8.40 6.50 21.64
C PRO A 92 8.37 6.49 20.11
N VAL A 93 7.19 6.74 19.53
CA VAL A 93 6.98 6.85 18.08
C VAL A 93 6.26 8.17 17.80
N GLN A 94 6.71 8.93 16.80
CA GLN A 94 6.00 10.15 16.40
C GLN A 94 4.81 9.81 15.51
N VAL A 95 3.69 10.49 15.73
CA VAL A 95 2.51 10.49 14.87
C VAL A 95 2.19 11.95 14.55
N THR A 96 2.07 12.24 13.26
CA THR A 96 1.78 13.57 12.76
C THR A 96 0.34 13.61 12.28
N GLY A 97 -0.42 14.57 12.81
CA GLY A 97 -1.80 14.80 12.41
C GLY A 97 -1.90 15.85 11.32
N ASN A 98 -2.86 15.72 10.42
CA ASN A 98 -3.11 16.67 9.34
C ASN A 98 -4.59 16.65 8.89
N THR A 99 -4.92 17.40 7.84
CA THR A 99 -6.30 17.53 7.33
C THR A 99 -6.49 17.02 5.88
N ARG A 100 -5.57 16.20 5.39
CA ARG A 100 -5.55 15.68 4.02
C ARG A 100 -5.66 14.18 4.01
N TRP A 101 -6.68 13.72 3.29
CA TRP A 101 -6.93 12.31 3.11
C TRP A 101 -5.72 11.48 2.68
N SER A 102 -5.58 10.33 3.34
CA SER A 102 -4.62 9.27 3.04
C SER A 102 -5.21 7.88 3.34
N PHE A 103 -4.46 6.82 3.05
CA PHE A 103 -4.76 5.51 3.62
C PHE A 103 -4.26 5.43 5.06
N ASP A 104 -4.88 4.57 5.88
CA ASP A 104 -4.39 4.27 7.23
C ASP A 104 -2.88 4.00 7.23
N ALA A 105 -2.14 4.76 8.03
CA ALA A 105 -0.71 4.57 8.17
C ALA A 105 -0.41 3.36 9.05
N LYS A 106 0.57 2.56 8.64
CA LYS A 106 1.04 1.38 9.38
C LYS A 106 2.55 1.45 9.50
N ARG A 107 3.04 1.50 10.73
CA ARG A 107 4.49 1.50 11.02
C ARG A 107 4.88 0.22 11.70
N VAL A 108 5.82 -0.52 11.12
CA VAL A 108 6.34 -1.74 11.71
C VAL A 108 7.33 -1.39 12.81
N VAL A 109 7.18 -2.04 13.98
CA VAL A 109 8.14 -1.98 15.09
C VAL A 109 8.71 -3.37 15.30
N GLN A 110 10.04 -3.48 15.28
CA GLN A 110 10.75 -4.75 15.34
C GLN A 110 11.79 -4.76 16.47
N ALA A 111 12.10 -5.93 17.03
CA ALA A 111 13.13 -6.11 18.02
C ALA A 111 14.12 -7.21 17.63
N LYS A 112 15.40 -6.95 17.92
CA LYS A 112 16.49 -7.92 17.79
C LYS A 112 17.23 -8.03 19.12
N VAL A 113 17.49 -9.25 19.58
CA VAL A 113 18.33 -9.49 20.76
C VAL A 113 19.74 -8.94 20.53
N VAL A 114 20.28 -8.27 21.55
CA VAL A 114 21.70 -7.89 21.61
C VAL A 114 22.45 -8.81 22.56
N ARG A 115 21.98 -8.96 23.81
CA ARG A 115 22.55 -9.88 24.81
C ARG A 115 21.58 -10.16 25.94
N GLY A 116 21.72 -11.31 26.59
CA GLY A 116 21.08 -11.60 27.88
C GLY A 116 19.55 -11.58 27.86
N ALA A 117 18.92 -11.70 26.70
CA ALA A 117 17.46 -11.69 26.56
C ALA A 117 17.06 -12.63 25.42
N VAL A 118 15.79 -12.99 25.37
CA VAL A 118 15.17 -13.62 24.21
C VAL A 118 14.06 -12.72 23.68
N VAL A 119 13.83 -12.75 22.37
CA VAL A 119 12.68 -12.07 21.76
C VAL A 119 11.69 -13.16 21.35
N GLY A 120 10.47 -13.06 21.89
CA GLY A 120 9.40 -13.98 21.57
C GLY A 120 8.59 -13.50 20.37
N HIS A 121 7.93 -12.37 20.53
CA HIS A 121 7.23 -11.65 19.48
C HIS A 121 8.10 -10.51 18.97
N TYR A 122 8.78 -10.74 17.84
CA TYR A 122 9.84 -9.85 17.37
C TYR A 122 9.33 -8.65 16.56
N THR A 123 8.08 -8.65 16.12
CA THR A 123 7.54 -7.58 15.28
C THR A 123 6.06 -7.39 15.51
N ASP A 124 5.60 -6.15 15.50
CA ASP A 124 4.19 -5.81 15.35
C ASP A 124 4.06 -4.41 14.74
N ARG A 125 2.88 -3.79 14.79
CA ARG A 125 2.60 -2.51 14.12
C ARG A 125 1.92 -1.48 15.00
N LEU A 126 2.27 -0.22 14.74
CA LEU A 126 1.47 0.94 15.06
C LEU A 126 0.53 1.19 13.88
N VAL A 127 -0.78 1.25 14.13
CA VAL A 127 -1.80 1.66 13.16
C VAL A 127 -2.27 3.06 13.52
N VAL A 128 -2.32 3.93 12.52
CA VAL A 128 -2.90 5.27 12.61
C VAL A 128 -4.00 5.36 11.56
N PRO A 129 -5.27 5.16 11.94
CA PRO A 129 -6.39 5.28 11.02
C PRO A 129 -6.53 6.72 10.52
N ASN A 130 -6.83 6.89 9.24
CA ASN A 130 -7.12 8.20 8.66
C ASN A 130 -8.52 8.67 9.12
N ASP A 131 -8.60 9.84 9.74
CA ASP A 131 -9.84 10.52 10.13
C ASP A 131 -10.28 11.63 9.15
N ASP A 132 -9.48 11.88 8.12
CA ASP A 132 -9.75 12.92 7.12
C ASP A 132 -10.80 12.54 6.06
N PRO A 133 -11.61 13.50 5.59
CA PRO A 133 -12.61 13.28 4.56
C PRO A 133 -11.97 13.01 3.19
N GLU A 134 -12.51 12.05 2.43
CA GLU A 134 -12.11 11.84 1.03
C GLU A 134 -12.34 13.09 0.17
N PRO A 135 -11.49 13.34 -0.84
CA PRO A 135 -11.77 14.37 -1.82
C PRO A 135 -13.05 14.06 -2.58
N THR A 136 -13.84 15.08 -2.91
CA THR A 136 -14.96 14.92 -3.83
C THR A 136 -14.47 14.87 -5.27
N LEU A 137 -15.23 14.18 -6.10
CA LEU A 137 -14.93 13.95 -7.51
C LEU A 137 -15.76 14.87 -8.41
N VAL A 138 -15.13 15.49 -9.39
CA VAL A 138 -15.80 16.18 -10.50
C VAL A 138 -15.27 15.64 -11.81
N VAL A 139 -16.17 15.36 -12.75
CA VAL A 139 -15.82 14.95 -14.11
C VAL A 139 -16.36 15.98 -15.08
N THR A 140 -15.48 16.56 -15.90
CA THR A 140 -15.82 17.61 -16.86
C THR A 140 -15.51 17.11 -18.28
N PRO A 141 -16.45 17.20 -19.23
CA PRO A 141 -16.16 16.87 -20.62
C PRO A 141 -15.10 17.81 -21.19
N VAL A 142 -14.11 17.26 -21.88
CA VAL A 142 -13.13 17.99 -22.68
C VAL A 142 -13.43 17.81 -24.16
N ALA A 143 -13.76 16.59 -24.56
CA ALA A 143 -14.34 16.23 -25.85
C ALA A 143 -15.31 15.07 -25.62
N ASP A 144 -16.61 15.34 -25.51
CA ASP A 144 -17.66 14.34 -25.25
C ASP A 144 -18.56 14.09 -26.48
N SER A 145 -18.28 14.76 -27.59
CA SER A 145 -18.92 14.53 -28.88
C SER A 145 -17.86 14.61 -29.96
N VAL A 146 -17.65 13.50 -30.67
CA VAL A 146 -16.63 13.38 -31.72
C VAL A 146 -17.19 12.63 -32.92
N SER A 147 -16.59 12.83 -34.08
CA SER A 147 -16.75 11.87 -35.17
C SER A 147 -15.93 10.62 -34.88
N GLU A 148 -16.26 9.51 -35.54
CA GLU A 148 -15.41 8.33 -35.66
C GLU A 148 -13.94 8.69 -35.96
N GLY A 149 -13.02 7.90 -35.39
CA GLY A 149 -11.58 8.19 -35.35
C GLY A 149 -11.17 9.31 -34.39
N GLY A 150 -12.13 10.00 -33.78
CA GLY A 150 -11.90 10.97 -32.72
C GLY A 150 -11.50 10.32 -31.40
N THR A 151 -11.28 11.16 -30.39
CA THR A 151 -11.02 10.68 -29.03
C THR A 151 -11.95 11.39 -28.07
N LEU A 152 -12.77 10.61 -27.38
CA LEU A 152 -13.55 11.12 -26.26
C LEU A 152 -12.60 11.36 -25.08
N VAL A 153 -12.68 12.53 -24.45
CA VAL A 153 -11.82 12.94 -23.33
C VAL A 153 -12.66 13.58 -22.23
N TRP A 154 -12.44 13.13 -21.00
CA TRP A 154 -12.98 13.75 -19.80
C TRP A 154 -11.87 14.08 -18.81
N ARG A 155 -11.96 15.26 -18.21
CA ARG A 155 -11.09 15.69 -17.13
C ARG A 155 -11.70 15.28 -15.79
N VAL A 156 -10.97 14.49 -15.04
CA VAL A 156 -11.29 14.04 -13.69
C VAL A 156 -10.53 14.92 -12.70
N THR A 157 -11.26 15.58 -11.80
CA THR A 157 -10.72 16.54 -10.82
C THR A 157 -11.10 16.13 -9.40
N LEU A 158 -10.11 16.12 -8.50
CA LEU A 158 -10.30 15.96 -7.06
C LEU A 158 -10.45 17.33 -6.39
N SER A 159 -11.31 17.46 -5.39
CA SER A 159 -11.51 18.72 -4.66
C SER A 159 -10.29 19.19 -3.87
N SER A 160 -9.41 18.28 -3.51
CA SER A 160 -8.22 18.53 -2.70
C SER A 160 -7.12 17.50 -3.02
N PRO A 161 -5.85 17.85 -2.81
CA PRO A 161 -4.74 16.90 -2.92
C PRO A 161 -4.80 15.86 -1.81
N THR A 162 -4.37 14.63 -2.12
CA THR A 162 -4.28 13.52 -1.16
C THR A 162 -2.82 13.22 -0.79
N ASP A 163 -2.61 12.69 0.41
CA ASP A 163 -1.29 12.25 0.88
C ASP A 163 -0.96 10.80 0.51
N SER A 164 -1.93 10.06 -0.01
CA SER A 164 -1.76 8.76 -0.66
C SER A 164 -2.15 8.82 -2.15
N ASN A 165 -1.70 7.85 -2.93
CA ASN A 165 -2.15 7.72 -4.32
C ASN A 165 -3.65 7.43 -4.34
N TYR A 166 -4.38 8.11 -5.21
CA TYR A 166 -5.84 8.03 -5.32
C TYR A 166 -6.22 7.46 -6.68
N THR A 167 -7.14 6.50 -6.69
CA THR A 167 -7.55 5.82 -7.93
C THR A 167 -9.05 5.98 -8.13
N VAL A 168 -9.42 6.49 -9.29
CA VAL A 168 -10.81 6.59 -9.76
C VAL A 168 -10.98 5.66 -10.94
N THR A 169 -12.03 4.84 -10.91
CA THR A 169 -12.33 3.88 -11.99
C THR A 169 -13.77 4.03 -12.45
N GLY A 170 -14.02 3.74 -13.73
CA GLY A 170 -15.37 3.68 -14.29
C GLY A 170 -15.48 2.53 -15.28
N LYS A 171 -16.46 1.64 -15.05
CA LYS A 171 -16.87 0.65 -16.05
C LYS A 171 -17.97 1.24 -16.93
N PRO A 172 -18.05 0.89 -18.23
CA PRO A 172 -19.18 1.29 -19.04
C PRO A 172 -20.47 0.74 -18.47
N ILE A 173 -21.53 1.53 -18.58
CA ILE A 173 -22.89 1.15 -18.26
C ILE A 173 -23.69 1.46 -19.52
N ALA A 174 -24.63 0.56 -19.87
CA ALA A 174 -25.51 0.75 -21.00
C ALA A 174 -26.15 2.16 -20.94
N PRO A 175 -25.87 3.04 -21.92
CA PRO A 175 -26.47 4.36 -21.99
C PRO A 175 -27.88 4.29 -22.59
N ASP A 176 -28.59 5.41 -22.61
CA ASP A 176 -29.78 5.54 -23.42
C ASP A 176 -29.39 5.68 -24.91
N GLY A 177 -29.95 4.85 -25.78
CA GLY A 177 -29.69 4.86 -27.22
C GLY A 177 -28.84 3.66 -27.67
N VAL A 178 -28.14 3.81 -28.80
CA VAL A 178 -27.17 2.81 -29.29
C VAL A 178 -25.87 2.99 -28.52
N GLU A 179 -25.34 1.89 -28.00
CA GLU A 179 -24.12 1.88 -27.21
C GLU A 179 -22.90 1.61 -28.09
N LEU A 180 -21.83 2.38 -27.88
CA LEU A 180 -20.52 2.14 -28.44
C LEU A 180 -20.06 0.70 -28.17
N SER A 181 -19.61 0.02 -29.21
CA SER A 181 -19.25 -1.39 -29.21
C SER A 181 -17.74 -1.61 -29.12
N THR A 182 -17.35 -2.89 -29.08
CA THR A 182 -15.94 -3.31 -29.07
C THR A 182 -15.23 -3.11 -30.41
N THR A 183 -15.94 -2.86 -31.49
CA THR A 183 -15.36 -2.62 -32.83
C THR A 183 -15.16 -1.15 -33.15
N ASP A 184 -15.83 -0.26 -32.43
CA ASP A 184 -15.84 1.18 -32.73
C ASP A 184 -14.74 1.91 -31.92
N VAL A 185 -14.00 1.14 -31.11
CA VAL A 185 -12.85 1.58 -30.34
C VAL A 185 -11.55 0.97 -30.86
N ASP A 186 -10.44 1.66 -30.64
CA ASP A 186 -9.12 1.17 -31.01
C ASP A 186 -8.80 -0.17 -30.32
N GLU A 187 -8.36 -1.15 -31.11
CA GLU A 187 -8.11 -2.52 -30.61
C GLU A 187 -7.03 -2.52 -29.52
N THR A 188 -5.99 -1.71 -29.67
CA THR A 188 -4.92 -1.63 -28.67
C THR A 188 -5.44 -0.99 -27.39
N TRP A 189 -6.23 0.07 -27.51
CA TRP A 189 -6.90 0.73 -26.39
C TRP A 189 -7.80 -0.25 -25.62
N PHE A 190 -8.60 -1.05 -26.34
CA PHE A 190 -9.50 -2.04 -25.76
C PHE A 190 -8.70 -3.12 -25.02
N ARG A 191 -7.74 -3.77 -25.69
CA ARG A 191 -6.93 -4.86 -25.12
C ARG A 191 -6.08 -4.46 -23.92
N GLN A 192 -5.67 -3.20 -23.81
CA GLN A 192 -4.95 -2.69 -22.64
C GLN A 192 -5.85 -2.54 -21.39
N ARG A 193 -7.17 -2.56 -21.56
CA ARG A 193 -8.15 -2.28 -20.49
C ARG A 193 -9.00 -3.49 -20.10
N VAL A 194 -8.85 -4.60 -20.81
CA VAL A 194 -9.55 -5.87 -20.56
C VAL A 194 -8.56 -7.00 -20.37
N TYR A 195 -8.95 -8.03 -19.64
CA TYR A 195 -8.14 -9.22 -19.48
C TYR A 195 -8.64 -10.32 -20.41
N GLN A 196 -7.83 -10.70 -21.41
CA GLN A 196 -8.08 -11.82 -22.31
C GLN A 196 -9.42 -11.76 -23.08
N GLU A 197 -9.88 -10.55 -23.42
CA GLU A 197 -11.03 -10.37 -24.30
C GLU A 197 -10.58 -9.88 -25.68
N ASP A 198 -11.25 -10.37 -26.72
CA ASP A 198 -11.09 -9.93 -28.09
C ASP A 198 -12.15 -8.88 -28.45
N PRO A 199 -11.82 -7.91 -29.34
CA PRO A 199 -12.80 -6.94 -29.83
C PRO A 199 -13.86 -7.58 -30.73
N LEU A 200 -13.56 -8.73 -31.33
CA LEU A 200 -14.50 -9.52 -32.12
C LEU A 200 -15.03 -10.72 -31.32
N PRO A 201 -16.32 -11.10 -31.48
CA PRO A 201 -17.35 -10.38 -32.24
C PRO A 201 -17.74 -9.05 -31.59
N SER A 202 -18.25 -8.12 -32.42
CA SER A 202 -18.75 -6.82 -31.94
C SER A 202 -19.85 -7.02 -30.90
N ARG A 203 -19.74 -6.26 -29.80
CA ARG A 203 -20.70 -6.26 -28.69
C ARG A 203 -20.62 -4.94 -27.92
N PRO A 204 -21.68 -4.54 -27.20
CA PRO A 204 -21.66 -3.30 -26.41
C PRO A 204 -20.56 -3.33 -25.34
N LEU A 205 -19.89 -2.19 -25.12
CA LEU A 205 -18.78 -2.11 -24.15
C LEU A 205 -19.19 -2.46 -22.72
N SER A 206 -20.44 -2.19 -22.33
CA SER A 206 -21.02 -2.54 -21.01
C SER A 206 -21.09 -4.04 -20.75
N THR A 207 -20.95 -4.87 -21.80
CA THR A 207 -20.91 -6.34 -21.68
C THR A 207 -19.49 -6.89 -21.50
N THR A 208 -18.48 -6.01 -21.46
CA THR A 208 -17.05 -6.37 -21.38
C THR A 208 -16.47 -6.07 -20.00
N GLY A 209 -15.23 -6.52 -19.77
CA GLY A 209 -14.43 -6.16 -18.60
C GLY A 209 -13.77 -4.78 -18.67
N VAL A 210 -14.05 -3.95 -19.69
CA VAL A 210 -13.32 -2.69 -19.92
C VAL A 210 -13.57 -1.72 -18.77
N GLN A 211 -12.53 -0.97 -18.43
CA GLN A 211 -12.63 0.11 -17.45
C GLN A 211 -11.70 1.26 -17.84
N VAL A 212 -12.15 2.48 -17.58
CA VAL A 212 -11.28 3.66 -17.56
C VAL A 212 -10.74 3.84 -16.14
N THR A 213 -9.49 4.27 -16.03
CA THR A 213 -8.82 4.50 -14.75
C THR A 213 -8.08 5.83 -14.77
N ALA A 214 -8.36 6.69 -13.79
CA ALA A 214 -7.58 7.87 -13.48
C ALA A 214 -6.75 7.59 -12.22
N TYR A 215 -5.43 7.52 -12.38
CA TYR A 215 -4.49 7.29 -11.29
C TYR A 215 -3.81 8.60 -10.91
N PHE A 216 -4.09 9.09 -9.71
CA PHE A 216 -3.51 10.31 -9.13
C PHE A 216 -2.36 9.90 -8.21
N MET A 217 -1.16 10.37 -8.52
CA MET A 217 -0.05 10.35 -7.57
C MET A 217 -0.33 11.29 -6.41
N ARG A 218 0.33 11.06 -5.27
CA ARG A 218 0.30 11.95 -4.11
C ARG A 218 0.38 13.42 -4.53
N GLY A 219 -0.59 14.21 -4.07
CA GLY A 219 -0.67 15.65 -4.32
C GLY A 219 -1.25 16.06 -5.68
N GLU A 220 -1.45 15.15 -6.64
CA GLU A 220 -2.12 15.46 -7.91
C GLU A 220 -3.62 15.60 -7.72
N VAL A 221 -4.24 16.54 -8.46
CA VAL A 221 -5.68 16.80 -8.39
C VAL A 221 -6.39 16.70 -9.73
N THR A 222 -5.68 16.50 -10.83
CA THR A 222 -6.27 16.41 -12.17
C THR A 222 -5.67 15.27 -12.98
N LYS A 223 -6.54 14.48 -13.63
CA LYS A 223 -6.18 13.47 -14.63
C LYS A 223 -7.19 13.49 -15.78
N GLU A 224 -6.79 13.00 -16.94
CA GLU A 224 -7.69 12.79 -18.06
C GLU A 224 -7.93 11.29 -18.25
N VAL A 225 -9.16 10.94 -18.61
CA VAL A 225 -9.55 9.62 -19.08
C VAL A 225 -10.06 9.76 -20.50
N SER A 226 -9.78 8.77 -21.33
CA SER A 226 -10.13 8.83 -22.74
C SER A 226 -10.54 7.47 -23.32
N VAL A 227 -11.37 7.55 -24.36
CA VAL A 227 -11.79 6.44 -25.22
C VAL A 227 -11.36 6.80 -26.63
N LEU A 228 -10.49 5.96 -27.21
CA LEU A 228 -10.00 6.12 -28.58
C LEU A 228 -10.99 5.39 -29.49
N THR A 229 -11.68 6.13 -30.35
CA THR A 229 -12.59 5.55 -31.35
C THR A 229 -11.84 5.31 -32.65
N VAL A 230 -12.35 4.41 -33.48
CA VAL A 230 -11.82 4.15 -34.83
C VAL A 230 -12.83 4.62 -35.88
N VAL A 231 -12.35 4.73 -37.13
CA VAL A 231 -13.23 4.91 -38.29
C VAL A 231 -13.50 3.54 -38.86
N ASP A 232 -14.74 3.27 -39.24
CA ASP A 232 -15.07 2.13 -40.06
C ASP A 232 -15.81 2.52 -41.34
N ALA A 233 -16.38 1.54 -42.02
CA ALA A 233 -17.01 1.71 -43.33
C ALA A 233 -18.54 1.52 -43.27
N GLU A 234 -19.07 1.22 -42.09
CA GLU A 234 -20.49 1.07 -41.85
C GLU A 234 -21.08 2.46 -41.55
N ALA A 235 -22.34 2.66 -41.94
CA ALA A 235 -23.04 3.89 -41.63
C ALA A 235 -23.96 3.61 -40.45
N GLU A 236 -23.73 4.28 -39.34
CA GLU A 236 -24.30 3.93 -38.05
C GLU A 236 -25.13 5.08 -37.47
N PRO A 237 -26.12 4.77 -36.61
CA PRO A 237 -26.73 5.82 -35.79
C PRO A 237 -25.71 6.35 -34.78
N ALA A 238 -25.91 7.58 -34.30
CA ALA A 238 -25.06 8.13 -33.25
C ALA A 238 -24.99 7.20 -32.02
N GLU A 239 -23.78 6.78 -31.70
CA GLU A 239 -23.48 5.84 -30.64
C GLU A 239 -23.05 6.56 -29.36
N ARG A 240 -23.26 5.92 -28.22
CA ARG A 240 -23.10 6.56 -26.92
C ARG A 240 -22.30 5.70 -25.99
N ILE A 241 -21.61 6.35 -25.06
CA ILE A 241 -20.96 5.69 -23.94
C ILE A 241 -21.29 6.43 -22.65
N ARG A 242 -21.42 5.66 -21.57
CA ARG A 242 -21.54 6.18 -20.22
C ARG A 242 -20.61 5.42 -19.29
N PHE A 243 -19.87 6.14 -18.46
CA PHE A 243 -19.17 5.60 -17.31
C PHE A 243 -19.76 6.19 -16.04
N ASP A 244 -19.91 5.39 -14.99
CA ASP A 244 -20.07 5.93 -13.63
C ASP A 244 -18.74 5.79 -12.90
N LEU A 245 -18.01 6.91 -12.79
CA LEU A 245 -16.70 6.98 -12.15
C LEU A 245 -16.84 7.13 -10.64
N SER A 246 -16.07 6.34 -9.89
CA SER A 246 -15.97 6.45 -8.44
C SER A 246 -14.57 6.08 -7.96
N SER A 247 -14.27 6.40 -6.70
CA SER A 247 -13.12 5.81 -6.02
C SER A 247 -13.30 4.30 -5.84
N LEU A 248 -12.23 3.61 -5.39
CA LEU A 248 -12.25 2.19 -5.09
C LEU A 248 -12.96 1.85 -3.76
N ARG A 249 -13.42 2.84 -2.97
CA ARG A 249 -14.21 2.54 -1.76
C ARG A 249 -15.63 2.10 -2.15
N PRO A 250 -16.20 1.09 -1.45
CA PRO A 250 -17.52 0.55 -1.76
C PRO A 250 -18.65 1.60 -1.84
N ASP A 251 -18.60 2.64 -1.00
CA ASP A 251 -19.70 3.60 -0.82
C ASP A 251 -19.39 5.00 -1.42
N SER A 252 -18.33 5.12 -2.23
CA SER A 252 -17.98 6.42 -2.81
C SER A 252 -19.04 6.91 -3.81
N PRO A 253 -19.39 8.21 -3.79
CA PRO A 253 -20.29 8.79 -4.77
C PRO A 253 -19.81 8.53 -6.19
N ARG A 254 -20.76 8.22 -7.08
CA ARG A 254 -20.51 8.01 -8.50
C ARG A 254 -20.77 9.30 -9.27
N VAL A 255 -19.88 9.63 -10.20
CA VAL A 255 -20.02 10.77 -11.12
C VAL A 255 -20.04 10.23 -12.54
N SER A 256 -21.11 10.50 -13.27
CA SER A 256 -21.26 9.99 -14.63
C SER A 256 -20.48 10.82 -15.64
N ALA A 257 -19.83 10.15 -16.59
CA ALA A 257 -19.26 10.73 -17.80
C ALA A 257 -20.01 10.17 -19.01
N TYR A 258 -20.37 11.05 -19.95
CA TYR A 258 -21.10 10.70 -21.16
C TYR A 258 -20.30 11.06 -22.39
N GLY A 259 -20.41 10.27 -23.45
CA GLY A 259 -19.81 10.54 -24.75
C GLY A 259 -20.75 10.15 -25.88
N THR A 260 -20.62 10.82 -27.02
CA THR A 260 -21.33 10.52 -28.27
C THR A 260 -20.33 10.44 -29.43
N VAL A 261 -20.49 9.42 -30.25
CA VAL A 261 -19.72 9.21 -31.48
C VAL A 261 -20.71 9.26 -32.64
N THR A 262 -20.34 9.95 -33.71
CA THR A 262 -21.10 9.99 -34.96
C THR A 262 -20.21 9.56 -36.11
N ASP A 263 -20.79 9.04 -37.20
CA ASP A 263 -20.07 8.73 -38.43
C ASP A 263 -19.11 9.85 -38.85
N ALA A 264 -17.98 9.44 -39.43
CA ALA A 264 -17.08 10.36 -40.08
C ALA A 264 -17.80 11.09 -41.23
N ALA A 265 -17.50 12.39 -41.41
CA ALA A 265 -17.98 13.11 -42.59
C ALA A 265 -17.41 12.45 -43.87
N PRO A 266 -18.21 12.35 -44.95
CA PRO A 266 -17.82 11.69 -46.20
C PRO A 266 -16.66 12.38 -46.94
#